data_AF-A0A4V6RIH3-F1
#
_entry.id   AF-A0A4V6RIH3-F1
#
_cell.length_a   1.000
_cell.length_b   1.000
_cell.length_c   1.000
_cell.angle_alpha   90.00
_cell.angle_beta   90.00
_cell.angle_gamma   90.00
#
_symmetry.space_group_name_H-M   'P 1'
#
loop_
_entity.id
_entity.type
_entity.pdbx_description
1 polymer ?
#
loop_
_entity_poly.entity_id
_entity_poly.type
_entity_poly.pdbx_seq_one_letter_code
_entity_poly.pdbx_strand_id
1 'polypeptide(L)' 'MTKTKLLKIVVILIYLFSPIDILPEAVLGPLGLVDDAAAVWLLIKILLAK' A
#
# COMPACT_ATOMS: atom_id res chain seq x y z
N MET A 1 13.92 -6.46 12.59
CA MET A 1 12.59 -6.42 11.95
C MET A 1 11.71 -7.49 12.58
N THR A 2 10.63 -7.14 13.27
CA THR A 2 9.76 -8.14 13.92
C THR A 2 8.93 -8.89 12.87
N LYS A 3 8.53 -10.13 13.16
CA LYS A 3 7.68 -10.93 12.24
C LYS A 3 6.42 -10.16 11.81
N THR A 4 5.85 -9.37 12.72
CA THR A 4 4.70 -8.49 12.46
C THR A 4 5.01 -7.35 11.49
N LYS A 5 6.17 -6.70 11.60
CA LYS A 5 6.60 -5.66 10.63
C LYS A 5 6.79 -6.30 9.24
N LEU A 6 7.44 -7.47 9.18
CA LEU A 6 7.63 -8.20 7.92
C LEU A 6 6.28 -8.58 7.26
N LEU A 7 5.34 -9.10 8.05
CA LEU A 7 4.00 -9.46 7.54
C LEU A 7 3.29 -8.25 6.93
N LYS A 8 3.32 -7.09 7.59
CA LYS A 8 2.72 -5.86 7.08
C LYS A 8 3.35 -5.41 5.76
N ILE A 9 4.68 -5.46 5.66
CA ILE A 9 5.40 -5.13 4.42
C ILE A 9 4.96 -6.06 3.29
N VAL A 10 4.91 -7.37 3.54
CA VAL A 10 4.50 -8.36 2.52
C VAL A 10 3.07 -8.09 2.05
N VAL A 11 2.13 -7.82 2.95
CA VAL A 11 0.73 -7.50 2.58
C VAL A 11 0.65 -6.24 1.72
N ILE A 12 1.38 -5.18 2.08
CA ILE A 12 1.39 -3.93 1.31
C ILE A 12 1.98 -4.15 -0.10
N LEU A 13 3.04 -4.95 -0.21
CA LEU A 13 3.61 -5.29 -1.52
C LEU A 13 2.64 -6.12 -2.36
N ILE A 14 1.97 -7.11 -1.77
CA ILE A 14 0.95 -7.89 -2.49
C ILE A 14 -0.15 -6.98 -3.03
N TYR A 15 -0.58 -5.98 -2.24
CA TYR A 15 -1.57 -5.01 -2.67
C TYR A 15 -1.06 -4.11 -3.82
N LEU A 16 0.13 -3.52 -3.71
CA LEU A 16 0.71 -2.65 -4.75
C LEU A 16 0.99 -3.35 -6.08
N PHE A 17 1.23 -4.67 -6.05
CA PHE A 17 1.41 -5.48 -7.27
C PHE A 17 0.13 -6.23 -7.68
N SER A 18 -0.96 -6.06 -6.93
CA SER A 18 -2.25 -6.67 -7.26
C SER A 18 -2.83 -5.96 -8.48
N PRO A 19 -3.40 -6.68 -9.45
CA PRO A 19 -4.15 -6.07 -10.56
C PRO A 19 -5.55 -5.58 -10.14
N ILE A 20 -5.83 -5.55 -8.84
CA ILE A 20 -7.13 -5.23 -8.27
C ILE A 20 -6.96 -4.00 -7.37
N ASP A 21 -7.46 -2.87 -7.84
CA ASP A 21 -7.52 -1.63 -7.10
C ASP A 21 -8.77 -1.59 -6.22
N ILE A 22 -8.60 -1.17 -4.97
CA ILE A 22 -9.74 -0.95 -4.07
C ILE A 22 -10.52 0.27 -4.55
N LEU A 23 -9.80 1.30 -4.99
CA LEU A 23 -10.35 2.49 -5.63
C LEU A 23 -9.99 2.50 -7.12
N PRO A 24 -10.86 1.95 -7.99
CA PRO A 24 -10.54 1.88 -9.42
C PRO A 24 -10.39 3.27 -10.02
N GLU A 25 -9.19 3.60 -10.50
CA GLU A 25 -8.83 4.87 -11.13
C GLU A 25 -9.60 5.09 -12.43
N ALA A 26 -9.97 4.00 -13.10
CA ALA A 26 -10.83 4.03 -14.28
C ALA A 26 -12.22 4.63 -13.99
N VAL A 27 -12.68 4.56 -12.73
CA VAL A 27 -13.99 5.09 -12.30
C VAL A 27 -13.82 6.41 -11.56
N LEU A 28 -12.84 6.49 -10.66
CA LEU A 28 -12.65 7.62 -9.73
C LEU A 28 -11.68 8.67 -10.27
N GLY A 29 -11.02 8.42 -11.41
CA GLY A 29 -10.00 9.29 -11.96
C GLY A 29 -8.83 9.46 -10.99
N PRO A 30 -8.30 10.69 -10.83
CA PRO A 30 -7.17 10.96 -9.92
C PRO A 30 -7.41 10.58 -8.45
N LEU A 31 -8.67 10.47 -8.02
CA LEU A 31 -9.00 10.06 -6.64
C LEU A 31 -8.73 8.56 -6.40
N GLY A 32 -8.68 7.76 -7.46
CA GLY A 32 -8.30 6.35 -7.36
C GLY A 32 -6.81 6.14 -7.08
N LEU A 33 -5.97 7.18 -7.12
CA LEU A 33 -4.54 7.06 -6.76
C LEU A 33 -4.30 7.23 -5.24
N VAL A 34 -5.36 7.55 -4.48
CA VAL A 34 -5.24 7.91 -3.06
C VAL A 34 -4.92 6.69 -2.20
N ASP A 35 -5.49 5.53 -2.50
CA ASP A 35 -5.23 4.27 -1.80
C ASP A 35 -3.81 3.75 -2.10
N ASP A 36 -3.32 3.86 -3.33
CA ASP A 36 -1.92 3.60 -3.66
C ASP A 36 -0.95 4.50 -2.89
N ALA A 37 -1.21 5.81 -2.90
CA ALA A 37 -0.39 6.78 -2.17
C ALA A 37 -0.38 6.47 -0.66
N ALA A 38 -1.53 6.06 -0.10
CA ALA A 38 -1.65 5.66 1.28
C ALA A 38 -0.87 4.36 1.57
N ALA A 39 -0.87 3.38 0.66
CA ALA A 39 -0.12 2.15 0.79
C ALA A 39 1.40 2.39 0.78
N VAL A 40 1.88 3.23 -0.14
CA VAL A 40 3.29 3.65 -0.20
C VAL A 40 3.69 4.43 1.06
N TRP A 41 2.86 5.37 1.50
CA TRP A 41 3.10 6.12 2.73
C TRP A 41 3.21 5.19 3.96
N LEU A 42 2.30 4.23 4.07
CA LEU A 42 2.30 3.24 5.15
C LEU A 42 3.56 2.37 5.12
N LEU A 43 4.00 1.94 3.93
CA LEU A 43 5.24 1.20 3.74
C LEU A 43 6.45 1.99 4.24
N ILE A 44 6.58 3.24 3.81
CA ILE A 44 7.66 4.16 4.23
C ILE A 44 7.64 4.32 5.75
N LYS A 45 6.46 4.54 6.35
CA LYS A 45 6.31 4.68 7.80
C LYS A 45 6.75 3.42 8.55
N ILE A 46 6.44 2.23 8.05
CA ILE A 46 6.84 0.96 8.68
C ILE A 46 8.36 0.74 8.58
N LEU A 47 8.97 1.12 7.46
CA LEU A 47 10.40 1.01 7.23
C LEU A 47 11.21 2.02 8.07
N LEU A 48 10.72 3.25 8.19
CA LEU A 48 11.36 4.32 8.97
C LEU A 48 11.06 4.24 10.47
N ALA A 49 9.95 3.62 10.88
CA ALA A 49 9.66 3.40 12.29
C ALA A 49 10.70 2.42 12.87
N LYS A 50 11.54 2.93 13.77
CA LYS A 50 12.55 2.15 14.51
C LYS A 50 11.88 1.01 15.30
#